data_AF-T1CIC7-F1
#
_entry.id   AF-T1CIC7-F1
#
_cell.length_a   1.000
_cell.length_b   1.000
_cell.length_c   1.000
_cell.angle_alpha   90.00
_cell.angle_beta   90.00
_cell.angle_gamma   90.00
#
_symmetry.space_group_name_H-M   'P 1'
#
loop_
_entity.id
_entity.type
_entity.pdbx_description
1 polymer ?
#
loop_
_entity_poly.entity_id
_entity_poly.type
_entity_poly.pdbx_seq_one_letter_code
_entity_poly.pdbx_strand_id
1 'polypeptide(L)'
;GQSSATALAPIVVTGIRGSLMRSLAIKRESIGVVDAISAETIGQFPDSSVGGALAHLPGVTINRGSLSYASAEGAPTADGLAQGVNVNGFGGSFDTVLVDGRQVASGNGQTFNFSGIGAMYVGQIDVLKTPDMA
;
A
#
# COMPACT_ATOMS: atom_id res chain seq x y z
N GLY A 1 -9.05 -36.10 49.58
CA GLY A 1 -9.30 -35.04 48.60
C GLY A 1 -8.29 -35.15 47.48
N GLN A 2 -8.77 -35.36 46.25
CA GLN A 2 -8.13 -34.98 44.99
C GLN A 2 -9.25 -35.09 43.95
N SER A 3 -9.83 -33.96 43.55
CA SER A 3 -10.82 -33.87 42.46
C SER A 3 -10.04 -33.88 41.16
N SER A 4 -10.14 -34.97 40.39
CA SER A 4 -9.55 -35.02 39.05
C SER A 4 -10.36 -34.12 38.13
N ALA A 5 -9.79 -32.98 37.73
CA ALA A 5 -10.35 -32.15 36.68
C ALA A 5 -10.35 -32.96 35.37
N THR A 6 -11.54 -33.32 34.90
CA THR A 6 -11.73 -33.93 33.58
C THR A 6 -11.23 -32.96 32.52
N ALA A 7 -10.07 -33.24 31.94
CA ALA A 7 -9.58 -32.52 30.77
C ALA A 7 -10.51 -32.83 29.58
N LEU A 8 -11.37 -31.87 29.24
CA LEU A 8 -12.26 -31.96 28.08
C LEU A 8 -11.39 -31.98 26.81
N ALA A 9 -11.58 -33.01 25.99
CA ALA A 9 -10.89 -33.14 24.70
C ALA A 9 -11.31 -32.00 23.75
N PRO A 10 -10.38 -31.42 22.97
CA PRO A 10 -10.71 -30.37 22.01
C PRO A 10 -11.65 -30.90 20.92
N ILE A 11 -12.74 -30.18 20.68
CA ILE A 11 -13.69 -30.50 19.60
C ILE A 11 -13.04 -30.11 18.26
N VAL A 12 -12.52 -31.10 17.53
CA VAL A 12 -11.96 -30.90 16.19
C VAL A 12 -13.07 -31.05 15.17
N VAL A 13 -13.52 -29.93 14.59
CA VAL A 13 -14.51 -29.94 13.50
C VAL A 13 -13.79 -30.24 12.19
N THR A 14 -14.06 -31.41 11.61
CA THR A 14 -13.56 -31.84 10.30
C THR A 14 -14.66 -31.72 9.23
N GLY A 15 -14.28 -31.74 7.94
CA GLY A 15 -15.21 -31.57 6.81
C GLY A 15 -15.55 -30.11 6.48
N ILE A 16 -16.61 -29.89 5.69
CA ILE A 16 -16.97 -28.59 5.09
C ILE A 16 -17.14 -27.48 6.14
N ARG A 17 -17.80 -27.77 7.27
CA ARG A 17 -17.96 -26.80 8.37
C ARG A 17 -16.63 -26.39 9.01
N GLY A 18 -15.70 -27.33 9.15
CA GLY A 18 -14.36 -27.08 9.68
C GLY A 18 -13.47 -26.30 8.70
N SER A 19 -13.70 -26.43 7.39
CA SER A 19 -13.07 -25.60 6.36
C SER A 19 -13.62 -24.18 6.40
N LEU A 20 -14.95 -24.00 6.48
CA LEU A 20 -15.59 -22.68 6.51
C LEU A 20 -15.19 -21.87 7.75
N MET A 21 -15.12 -22.50 8.93
CA MET A 21 -14.66 -21.82 10.15
C MET A 21 -13.17 -21.46 10.11
N ARG A 22 -12.33 -22.30 9.48
CA ARG A 22 -10.91 -21.96 9.26
C ARG A 22 -10.76 -20.79 8.28
N SER A 23 -11.52 -20.79 7.18
CA SER A 23 -11.51 -19.66 6.25
C SER A 23 -12.03 -18.38 6.90
N LEU A 24 -13.06 -18.46 7.76
CA LEU A 24 -13.53 -17.33 8.55
C LEU A 24 -12.48 -16.86 9.55
N ALA A 25 -11.77 -17.77 10.21
CA ALA A 25 -10.68 -17.45 11.14
C ALA A 25 -9.50 -16.81 10.40
N ILE A 26 -9.09 -17.34 9.25
CA ILE A 26 -8.03 -16.77 8.41
C ILE A 26 -8.42 -15.40 7.88
N LYS A 27 -9.67 -15.18 7.47
CA LYS A 27 -10.16 -13.84 7.05
C LYS A 27 -10.32 -12.86 8.22
N ARG A 28 -10.50 -13.35 9.44
CA ARG A 28 -10.50 -12.55 10.67
C ARG A 28 -9.08 -12.24 11.16
N GLU A 29 -8.16 -13.17 10.93
CA GLU A 29 -6.73 -13.11 11.26
C GLU A 29 -5.89 -12.50 10.12
N SER A 30 -6.48 -12.23 8.96
CA SER A 30 -5.83 -11.45 7.91
C SER A 30 -5.91 -9.99 8.33
N ILE A 31 -4.92 -9.55 9.08
CA ILE A 31 -4.79 -8.20 9.63
C ILE A 31 -4.35 -7.28 8.50
N GLY A 32 -5.22 -7.01 7.51
CA GLY A 32 -4.82 -6.04 6.51
C GLY A 32 -5.87 -5.47 5.56
N VAL A 33 -5.78 -4.14 5.38
CA VAL A 33 -6.45 -3.41 4.31
C VAL A 33 -5.45 -3.29 3.16
N VAL A 34 -5.72 -4.00 2.08
CA VAL A 34 -4.96 -3.92 0.83
C VAL A 34 -5.88 -3.33 -0.22
N ASP A 35 -5.39 -2.30 -0.90
CA ASP A 35 -6.07 -1.69 -2.02
C ASP A 35 -5.25 -1.90 -3.28
N ALA A 36 -5.89 -2.41 -4.33
CA ALA A 36 -5.27 -2.62 -5.63
C ALA A 36 -5.91 -1.69 -6.66
N ILE A 37 -5.09 -1.09 -7.52
CA ILE A 37 -5.54 -0.31 -8.68
C ILE A 37 -4.96 -0.93 -9.94
N SER A 38 -5.84 -1.24 -10.91
CA SER A 38 -5.46 -1.86 -12.18
C SER A 38 -5.07 -0.82 -13.23
N ALA A 39 -4.33 -1.24 -14.26
CA ALA A 39 -3.98 -0.41 -15.41
C ALA A 39 -5.19 0.26 -16.07
N GLU A 40 -6.33 -0.43 -16.16
CA GLU A 40 -7.57 0.12 -16.72
C GLU A 40 -8.13 1.25 -15.85
N THR A 41 -7.96 1.17 -14.53
CA THR A 41 -8.41 2.21 -13.60
C THR A 41 -7.45 3.40 -13.63
N ILE A 42 -6.15 3.14 -13.73
CA ILE A 42 -5.12 4.17 -13.95
C ILE A 42 -5.37 4.93 -15.27
N GLY A 43 -5.77 4.22 -16.33
CA GLY A 43 -6.06 4.82 -17.65
C GLY A 43 -7.43 5.50 -17.77
N GLN A 44 -8.36 5.28 -16.84
CA GLN A 44 -9.64 5.99 -16.79
C GLN A 44 -9.49 7.45 -16.35
N PHE A 45 -8.44 7.74 -15.59
CA PHE A 45 -8.12 9.08 -15.15
C PHE A 45 -6.97 9.65 -16.00
N PRO A 46 -6.98 10.94 -16.35
CA PRO A 46 -5.91 11.57 -17.10
C PRO A 46 -4.69 11.86 -16.21
N ASP A 47 -4.27 10.87 -15.41
CA ASP A 47 -3.10 10.98 -14.55
C ASP A 47 -1.83 10.72 -15.36
N SER A 48 -0.90 11.68 -15.33
CA SER A 48 0.38 11.58 -16.05
C SER A 48 1.36 10.62 -15.38
N SER A 49 1.18 10.33 -14.09
CA SER A 49 2.10 9.55 -13.26
C SER A 49 1.34 8.64 -12.30
N VAL A 50 2.00 7.56 -11.87
CA VAL A 50 1.45 6.62 -10.88
C VAL A 50 1.12 7.29 -9.55
N GLY A 51 1.88 8.33 -9.16
CA GLY A 51 1.56 9.10 -7.95
C GLY A 51 0.22 9.82 -8.06
N GLY A 52 -0.14 10.33 -9.24
CA GLY A 52 -1.47 10.91 -9.49
C GLY A 52 -2.57 9.87 -9.32
N ALA A 53 -2.39 8.70 -9.92
CA ALA A 53 -3.33 7.59 -9.83
C ALA A 53 -3.55 7.10 -8.37
N LEU A 54 -2.47 7.05 -7.59
CA LEU A 54 -2.51 6.68 -6.16
C LEU A 54 -3.32 7.68 -5.31
N ALA A 55 -3.42 8.94 -5.72
CA ALA A 55 -4.20 9.95 -4.99
C ALA A 55 -5.72 9.72 -5.04
N HIS A 56 -6.21 8.90 -5.97
CA HIS A 56 -7.63 8.51 -6.01
C HIS A 56 -7.97 7.42 -4.99
N LEU A 57 -6.96 6.81 -4.38
CA LEU A 57 -7.16 5.75 -3.41
C LEU A 57 -7.47 6.34 -2.02
N PRO A 58 -8.53 5.88 -1.33
CA PRO A 58 -8.85 6.39 -0.01
C PRO A 58 -7.70 6.17 0.98
N GLY A 59 -7.43 7.14 1.85
CA GLY A 59 -6.34 7.02 2.83
C GLY A 59 -4.93 7.13 2.23
N VAL A 60 -4.80 7.38 0.92
CA VAL A 60 -3.54 7.75 0.30
C VAL A 60 -3.53 9.25 0.06
N THR A 61 -2.48 9.92 0.51
CA THR A 61 -2.26 11.35 0.26
C THR A 61 -0.94 11.54 -0.44
N ILE A 62 -0.88 12.47 -1.39
CA ILE A 62 0.33 12.72 -2.17
C ILE A 62 0.98 14.01 -1.73
N ASN A 63 2.31 13.98 -1.66
CA ASN A 63 3.12 15.19 -1.58
C ASN A 63 3.51 15.59 -3.02
N ARG A 64 2.95 16.70 -3.48
CA ARG A 64 3.36 17.31 -4.75
C ARG A 64 4.60 18.14 -4.46
N GLY A 65 5.76 17.64 -4.90
CA GLY A 65 6.99 18.40 -4.75
C GLY A 65 6.90 19.65 -5.61
N SER A 66 7.02 20.80 -4.96
CA SER A 66 6.81 22.11 -5.56
C SER A 66 8.15 22.82 -5.72
N LEU A 67 8.30 23.47 -6.88
CA LEU A 67 9.34 24.43 -7.25
C LEU A 67 10.70 23.83 -7.62
N SER A 68 10.86 23.48 -8.91
CA SER A 68 12.18 23.37 -9.51
C SER A 68 12.77 24.77 -9.71
N TYR A 69 13.95 25.04 -9.12
CA TYR A 69 14.74 26.25 -9.35
C TYR A 69 15.58 26.19 -10.64
N ALA A 70 15.32 25.21 -11.53
CA ALA A 70 16.14 24.98 -12.73
C ALA A 70 16.04 26.09 -13.79
N SER A 71 15.18 27.08 -13.62
CA SER A 71 15.14 28.25 -14.51
C SER A 71 16.11 29.31 -14.00
N ALA A 72 17.14 29.61 -14.81
CA ALA A 72 18.11 30.69 -14.60
C ALA A 72 17.47 32.10 -14.46
N GLU A 73 16.16 32.23 -14.65
CA GLU A 73 15.38 33.47 -14.61
C GLU A 73 14.27 33.51 -13.52
N GLY A 74 14.39 32.71 -12.46
CA GLY A 74 13.76 33.08 -11.17
C GLY A 74 12.24 33.06 -11.09
N ALA A 75 11.54 32.18 -11.81
CA ALA A 75 10.16 31.82 -11.49
C ALA A 75 10.11 30.33 -11.12
N PRO A 76 9.70 29.97 -9.90
CA PRO A 76 9.67 28.59 -9.52
C PRO A 76 8.54 27.87 -10.27
N THR A 77 8.90 26.91 -11.12
CA THR A 77 7.94 26.06 -11.85
C THR A 77 7.64 24.85 -10.97
N ALA A 78 6.39 24.73 -10.53
CA ALA A 78 5.89 23.51 -9.92
C ALA A 78 5.27 22.67 -11.03
N ASP A 79 5.86 21.51 -11.34
CA ASP A 79 5.31 20.59 -12.35
C ASP A 79 3.97 19.97 -11.89
N GLY A 80 3.57 20.22 -10.64
CA GLY A 80 2.33 19.74 -10.04
C GLY A 80 2.28 18.22 -9.84
N LEU A 81 3.38 17.52 -10.12
CA LEU A 81 3.47 16.07 -10.09
C LEU A 81 3.59 15.53 -8.66
N ALA A 82 3.02 14.35 -8.44
CA ALA A 82 3.06 13.65 -7.17
C ALA A 82 4.46 13.02 -6.96
N GLN A 83 5.27 13.60 -6.09
CA GLN A 83 6.63 13.12 -5.84
C GLN A 83 6.66 12.13 -4.67
N GLY A 84 5.96 12.45 -3.57
CA GLY A 84 5.84 11.55 -2.41
C GLY A 84 4.42 11.01 -2.25
N VAL A 85 4.31 9.85 -1.62
CA VAL A 85 3.06 9.24 -1.19
C VAL A 85 3.12 9.08 0.33
N ASN A 86 1.98 9.26 0.98
CA ASN A 86 1.78 9.04 2.40
C ASN A 86 0.53 8.15 2.54
N VAL A 87 0.65 7.06 3.28
CA VAL A 87 -0.43 6.09 3.47
C VAL A 87 -0.96 6.18 4.90
N ASN A 88 -2.27 6.38 5.07
CA ASN A 88 -2.97 6.50 6.36
C ASN A 88 -2.35 7.53 7.34
N GLY A 89 -1.71 8.59 6.82
CA GLY A 89 -1.05 9.61 7.63
C GLY A 89 0.40 9.30 8.00
N PHE A 90 0.94 8.14 7.60
CA PHE A 90 2.37 7.85 7.66
C PHE A 90 3.06 8.49 6.46
N GLY A 91 4.18 9.17 6.71
CA GLY A 91 4.95 9.83 5.65
C GLY A 91 5.72 8.82 4.78
N GLY A 92 6.03 9.17 3.52
CA GLY A 92 6.74 8.29 2.59
C GLY A 92 8.13 7.77 3.01
N SER A 93 8.69 8.27 4.11
CA SER A 93 9.88 7.71 4.77
C SER A 93 9.62 6.35 5.44
N PHE A 94 8.37 6.06 5.77
CA PHE A 94 7.92 4.80 6.39
C PHE A 94 7.38 3.80 5.36
N ASP A 95 7.24 4.24 4.10
CA ASP A 95 6.71 3.41 3.03
C ASP A 95 7.83 2.56 2.43
N THR A 96 7.53 1.27 2.25
CA THR A 96 8.37 0.36 1.47
C THR A 96 7.78 0.21 0.08
N VAL A 97 8.53 0.63 -0.94
CA VAL A 97 8.10 0.48 -2.33
C VAL A 97 8.76 -0.75 -2.94
N LEU A 98 7.94 -1.63 -3.51
CA LEU A 98 8.40 -2.79 -4.27
C LEU A 98 8.01 -2.62 -5.74
N VAL A 99 8.95 -2.87 -6.64
CA VAL A 99 8.71 -2.98 -8.08
C VAL A 99 9.00 -4.42 -8.47
N ASP A 100 8.00 -5.13 -9.00
CA ASP A 100 8.07 -6.56 -9.33
C ASP A 100 8.59 -7.43 -8.16
N GLY A 101 8.17 -7.10 -6.94
CA GLY A 101 8.59 -7.77 -5.70
C GLY A 101 10.02 -7.44 -5.25
N ARG A 102 10.73 -6.56 -5.94
CA ARG A 102 12.03 -6.05 -5.51
C ARG A 102 11.87 -4.71 -4.82
N GLN A 103 12.37 -4.61 -3.59
CA GLN A 103 12.38 -3.35 -2.88
C GLN A 103 13.23 -2.33 -3.63
N VAL A 104 12.62 -1.22 -4.03
CA VAL A 104 13.35 -0.06 -4.53
C VAL A 104 13.76 0.74 -3.32
N ALA A 105 15.06 0.98 -3.18
CA ALA A 105 15.62 1.61 -1.98
C ALA A 105 14.99 3.00 -1.75
N SER A 106 14.15 3.10 -0.72
CA SER A 106 13.81 4.33 -0.01
C SER A 106 14.72 4.34 1.22
N GLY A 107 15.83 5.06 1.17
CA GLY A 107 16.87 5.04 2.19
C GLY A 107 17.27 6.45 2.61
N ASN A 108 17.56 6.64 3.91
CA ASN A 108 18.05 7.91 4.49
C ASN A 108 17.16 9.14 4.24
N GLY A 109 15.84 9.00 4.38
CA GLY A 109 14.90 10.12 4.18
C GLY A 109 14.69 10.51 2.72
N GLN A 110 15.22 9.73 1.76
CA GLN A 110 14.89 9.87 0.35
C GLN A 110 13.63 9.05 0.05
N THR A 111 12.49 9.75 -0.02
CA THR A 111 11.22 9.17 -0.47
C THR A 111 11.31 8.77 -1.94
N PHE A 112 10.72 7.63 -2.29
CA PHE A 112 10.58 7.21 -3.68
C PHE A 112 9.82 8.27 -4.50
N ASN A 113 10.34 8.64 -5.67
CA ASN A 113 9.70 9.61 -6.54
C ASN A 113 8.66 8.94 -7.45
N PHE A 114 7.38 9.15 -7.15
CA PHE A 114 6.27 8.56 -7.92
C PHE A 114 5.96 9.32 -9.23
N SER A 115 6.53 10.49 -9.45
CA SER A 115 6.34 11.27 -10.69
C SER A 115 7.16 10.75 -11.87
N GLY A 116 8.26 10.05 -11.59
CA GLY A 116 9.15 9.50 -12.62
C GLY A 116 8.60 8.28 -13.36
N ILE A 117 7.55 7.62 -12.82
CA ILE A 117 6.90 6.49 -13.46
C ILE A 117 5.61 6.95 -14.13
N GLY A 118 5.58 6.82 -15.46
CA GLY A 118 4.38 7.05 -16.24
C GLY A 118 3.29 6.04 -15.87
N ALA A 119 2.08 6.53 -15.64
CA ALA A 119 0.89 5.74 -15.31
C ALA A 119 0.65 4.57 -16.30
N MET A 120 0.98 4.76 -17.58
CA MET A 120 0.82 3.77 -18.64
C MET A 120 1.79 2.56 -18.57
N TYR A 121 2.91 2.68 -17.85
CA TYR A 121 3.92 1.63 -17.78
C TYR A 121 3.69 0.64 -16.64
N VAL A 122 2.60 0.80 -15.87
CA VAL A 122 2.29 -0.02 -14.70
C VAL A 122 1.00 -0.80 -14.91
N GLY A 123 1.11 -2.12 -14.79
CA GLY A 123 -0.03 -3.04 -14.94
C GLY A 123 -0.98 -3.05 -13.74
N GLN A 124 -0.42 -2.91 -12.54
CA GLN A 124 -1.16 -2.95 -11.28
C GLN A 124 -0.32 -2.27 -10.20
N ILE A 125 -0.97 -1.58 -9.27
CA ILE A 125 -0.33 -1.08 -8.05
C ILE A 125 -1.11 -1.61 -6.86
N ASP A 126 -0.40 -2.24 -5.93
CA ASP A 126 -0.96 -2.73 -4.68
C ASP A 126 -0.44 -1.86 -3.52
N VAL A 127 -1.38 -1.34 -2.72
CA VAL A 127 -1.12 -0.51 -1.55
C VAL A 127 -1.52 -1.29 -0.31
N LEU A 128 -0.52 -1.75 0.42
CA LEU A 128 -0.71 -2.39 1.72
C LEU A 128 -0.74 -1.30 2.79
N LYS A 129 -1.91 -1.06 3.38
CA LYS A 129 -2.13 0.05 4.32
C LYS A 129 -1.93 -0.33 5.78
N THR A 130 -1.79 -1.61 6.03
CA THR A 130 -1.59 -2.19 7.35
C THR A 130 -0.15 -2.68 7.46
N PRO A 131 0.51 -2.46 8.61
CA PRO A 131 1.84 -2.99 8.83
C PRO A 131 1.82 -4.52 8.75
N ASP A 132 2.79 -5.09 8.04
CA ASP A 132 3.10 -6.50 8.17
C ASP A 132 3.77 -6.70 9.54
N MET A 133 3.03 -7.31 10.47
CA MET A 133 3.49 -7.57 11.83
C MET A 133 4.06 -8.99 11.85
N ALA A 134 5.30 -9.13 11.39
CA ALA A 134 6.09 -10.34 11.55
C ALA A 134 6.80 -10.37 12.91
#